data_AF-A0A316FI25-F1
#
_entry.id   AF-A0A316FI25-F1
#
_cell.length_a   1.000
_cell.length_b   1.000
_cell.length_c   1.000
_cell.angle_alpha   90.00
_cell.angle_beta   90.00
_cell.angle_gamma   90.00
#
_symmetry.space_group_name_H-M   'P 1'
#
loop_
_entity.id
_entity.type
_entity.pdbx_description
1 polymer ?
#
loop_
_entity_poly.entity_id
_entity_poly.type
_entity_poly.pdbx_seq_one_letter_code
_entity_poly.pdbx_strand_id
1 'polypeptide(L)'
;MVDEMQGAVFGGPLERLRQAARVDLPRLADEYAQIRNACETTSSYDDKFDRPAYFGPPALKGAWVQLRDIVWAATGETGENLWELSQGLEAALNRFVHEDTVAGAEMLEVRDRMQGDTSQANDEWTVGYDGGSYPR
;
A
#
# COMPACT_ATOMS: atom_id res chain seq x y z
N MET A 1 -17.23 -18.51 20.97
CA MET A 1 -16.04 -17.65 20.80
C MET A 1 -15.33 -18.06 19.51
N VAL A 2 -15.91 -17.72 18.37
CA VAL A 2 -15.31 -17.94 17.04
C VAL A 2 -15.69 -16.74 16.21
N ASP A 3 -15.05 -15.59 16.49
CA ASP A 3 -15.34 -14.35 15.75
C ASP A 3 -14.09 -13.47 15.52
N GLU A 4 -12.89 -13.99 15.78
CA GLU A 4 -11.64 -13.22 15.62
C GLU A 4 -10.75 -13.71 14.47
N MET A 5 -11.07 -14.83 13.82
CA MET A 5 -10.13 -15.47 12.89
C MET A 5 -10.26 -15.10 11.41
N GLN A 6 -11.27 -14.34 10.99
CA GLN A 6 -11.43 -14.03 9.56
C GLN A 6 -10.77 -12.71 9.12
N GLY A 7 -10.61 -11.72 10.02
CA GLY A 7 -9.90 -10.46 9.70
C GLY A 7 -8.39 -10.46 10.00
N ALA A 8 -7.94 -11.25 10.98
CA ALA A 8 -6.56 -11.22 11.48
C ALA A 8 -5.54 -11.91 10.54
N VAL A 9 -5.98 -12.86 9.72
CA VAL A 9 -5.08 -13.65 8.85
C VAL A 9 -4.63 -12.86 7.61
N PHE A 10 -5.41 -11.87 7.15
CA PHE A 10 -5.04 -10.94 6.07
C PHE A 10 -4.55 -9.57 6.55
N GLY A 11 -4.85 -9.17 7.81
CA GLY A 11 -4.49 -7.85 8.33
C GLY A 11 -2.98 -7.59 8.44
N GLY A 12 -2.18 -8.60 8.78
CA GLY A 12 -0.73 -8.42 8.96
C GLY A 12 0.03 -8.01 7.69
N PRO A 13 -0.18 -8.68 6.54
CA PRO A 13 0.40 -8.26 5.26
C PRO A 13 -0.17 -6.94 4.73
N LEU A 14 -1.48 -6.71 4.83
CA LEU A 14 -2.12 -5.47 4.37
C LEU A 14 -1.66 -4.25 5.16
N GLU A 15 -1.52 -4.39 6.48
CA GLU A 15 -1.03 -3.30 7.33
C GLU A 15 0.44 -2.98 7.04
N ARG A 16 1.26 -4.01 6.75
CA ARG A 16 2.64 -3.80 6.28
C ARG A 16 2.69 -3.09 4.93
N LEU A 17 1.78 -3.41 4.01
CA LEU A 17 1.70 -2.70 2.72
C LEU A 17 1.21 -1.26 2.89
N ARG A 18 0.28 -0.99 3.82
CA ARG A 18 -0.12 0.38 4.19
C ARG A 18 1.05 1.17 4.77
N GLN A 19 1.78 0.57 5.70
CA GLN A 19 2.96 1.17 6.29
C GLN A 19 4.01 1.50 5.20
N ALA A 20 4.27 0.56 4.29
CA ALA A 20 5.18 0.78 3.18
C ALA A 20 4.73 1.92 2.27
N ALA A 21 3.44 1.97 1.91
CA ALA A 21 2.88 3.00 1.03
C ALA A 21 2.86 4.40 1.66
N ARG A 22 2.53 4.50 2.95
CA ARG A 22 2.30 5.79 3.62
C ARG A 22 3.51 6.37 4.33
N VAL A 23 4.46 5.51 4.70
CA VAL A 23 5.57 5.92 5.55
C VAL A 23 6.89 5.54 4.92
N ASP A 24 7.13 4.26 4.63
CA ASP A 24 8.48 3.81 4.30
C ASP A 24 8.94 4.31 2.92
N LEU A 25 8.12 4.14 1.87
CA LEU A 25 8.45 4.62 0.52
C LEU A 25 8.52 6.15 0.43
N PRO A 26 7.56 6.93 0.98
CA PRO A 26 7.68 8.38 1.03
C PRO A 26 8.93 8.85 1.78
N ARG A 27 9.25 8.23 2.91
CA ARG A 27 10.44 8.57 3.68
C ARG A 27 11.72 8.30 2.88
N LEU A 28 11.80 7.16 2.19
CA LEU A 28 12.93 6.87 1.32
C LEU A 28 13.02 7.88 0.18
N ALA A 29 11.90 8.28 -0.43
CA ALA A 29 11.87 9.32 -1.44
C ALA A 29 12.42 10.66 -0.91
N ASP A 30 12.05 11.05 0.32
CA ASP A 30 12.58 12.25 0.98
C ASP A 30 14.09 12.16 1.25
N GLU A 31 14.60 10.99 1.63
CA GLU A 31 16.04 10.75 1.81
C GLU A 31 16.80 10.93 0.48
N TYR A 32 16.25 10.41 -0.63
CA TYR A 32 16.82 10.65 -1.98
C TYR A 32 16.75 12.13 -2.38
N ALA A 33 15.66 12.83 -2.05
CA ALA A 33 15.54 14.26 -2.29
C ALA A 33 16.60 15.08 -1.53
N GLN A 34 16.94 14.67 -0.30
CA GLN A 34 18.02 15.30 0.46
C GLN A 34 19.39 15.12 -0.23
N ILE A 35 19.67 13.92 -0.75
CA ILE A 35 20.92 13.66 -1.50
C ILE A 35 20.95 14.53 -2.76
N ARG A 36 19.84 14.60 -3.50
CA ARG A 36 19.70 15.46 -4.68
C ARG A 36 19.99 16.94 -4.35
N ASN A 37 19.41 17.45 -3.27
CA ASN A 37 19.64 18.83 -2.82
C ASN A 37 21.10 19.07 -2.37
N ALA A 38 21.73 18.06 -1.75
CA ALA A 38 23.15 18.13 -1.41
C ALA A 38 24.02 18.20 -2.68
N CYS A 39 23.73 17.40 -3.70
CA CYS A 39 24.40 17.47 -5.00
C CYS A 39 24.24 18.87 -5.62
N GLU A 40 23.03 19.42 -5.64
CA GLU A 40 22.80 20.80 -6.13
C GLU A 40 23.62 21.82 -5.36
N THR A 41 23.69 21.71 -4.03
CA THR A 41 24.47 22.61 -3.17
C THR A 41 25.97 22.51 -3.48
N THR A 42 26.47 21.32 -3.82
CA THR A 42 27.88 21.14 -4.17
C THR A 42 28.31 21.79 -5.48
N SER A 43 27.37 22.23 -6.33
CA SER A 43 27.66 23.06 -7.51
C SER A 43 28.37 24.36 -7.18
N SER A 44 28.09 24.93 -6.00
CA SER A 44 28.78 26.12 -5.49
C SER A 44 30.29 25.91 -5.26
N TYR A 45 30.76 24.66 -5.25
CA TYR A 45 32.17 24.33 -5.12
C TYR A 45 32.88 24.12 -6.47
N ASP A 46 32.18 24.15 -7.60
CA ASP A 46 32.78 23.93 -8.92
C ASP A 46 33.86 24.96 -9.25
N ASP A 47 33.62 26.22 -8.88
CA ASP A 47 34.57 27.32 -9.07
C ASP A 47 35.85 27.15 -8.23
N LYS A 48 35.83 26.30 -7.18
CA LYS A 48 37.02 25.99 -6.39
C LYS A 48 37.97 25.05 -7.14
N PHE A 49 37.44 24.24 -8.07
CA PHE A 49 38.26 23.38 -8.93
C PHE A 49 38.95 24.15 -10.07
N ASP A 50 38.55 25.39 -10.33
CA ASP A 50 39.25 26.27 -11.27
C ASP A 50 40.51 26.91 -10.68
N ARG A 51 40.76 26.76 -9.37
CA ARG A 51 41.93 27.32 -8.67
C ARG A 51 43.10 26.32 -8.70
N PRO A 52 44.16 26.56 -9.50
CA PRO A 52 45.22 25.56 -9.72
C PRO A 52 45.98 25.16 -8.45
N ALA A 53 46.01 26.03 -7.44
CA ALA A 53 46.77 25.84 -6.22
C ALA A 53 46.12 24.89 -5.19
N TYR A 54 44.82 24.57 -5.32
CA TYR A 54 44.07 23.88 -4.25
C TYR A 54 43.58 22.47 -4.62
N PHE A 55 43.33 22.17 -5.90
CA PHE A 55 42.67 20.90 -6.29
C PHE A 55 43.38 20.12 -7.41
N GLY A 56 44.58 20.52 -7.81
CA GLY A 56 45.34 19.83 -8.86
C GLY A 56 44.90 20.21 -10.28
N PRO A 57 45.23 19.39 -11.30
CA PRO A 57 45.00 19.72 -12.70
C PRO A 57 43.51 19.90 -13.04
N PRO A 58 43.16 20.79 -13.99
CA PRO A 58 41.77 21.00 -14.46
C PRO A 58 41.03 19.72 -14.91
N ALA A 59 41.79 18.65 -15.20
CA ALA A 59 41.27 17.33 -15.55
C ALA A 59 40.33 16.73 -14.48
N LEU A 60 40.51 17.07 -13.19
CA LEU A 60 39.66 16.55 -12.11
C LEU A 60 38.28 17.21 -12.06
N LYS A 61 38.15 18.46 -12.52
CA LYS A 61 36.87 19.19 -12.54
C LYS A 61 35.84 18.46 -13.40
N GLY A 62 36.24 18.03 -14.61
CA GLY A 62 35.34 17.33 -15.53
C GLY A 62 34.81 16.01 -14.94
N ALA A 63 35.69 15.22 -14.32
CA ALA A 63 35.30 13.97 -13.67
C ALA A 63 34.39 14.20 -12.45
N TRP A 64 34.69 15.23 -11.64
CA TRP A 64 33.85 15.61 -10.49
C TRP A 64 32.43 16.02 -10.91
N VAL A 65 32.31 16.91 -11.90
CA VAL A 65 31.02 17.37 -12.41
C VAL A 65 30.22 16.20 -12.98
N GLN A 66 30.86 15.34 -13.80
CA GLN A 66 30.20 14.15 -14.34
C GLN A 66 29.68 13.22 -13.24
N LEU A 67 30.50 12.93 -12.22
CA LEU A 67 30.09 12.08 -11.11
C LEU A 67 28.91 12.69 -10.35
N ARG A 68 28.96 13.98 -10.04
CA ARG A 68 27.87 14.67 -9.36
C ARG A 68 26.58 14.62 -10.17
N ASP A 69 26.66 14.92 -11.47
CA ASP A 69 25.47 15.00 -12.33
C ASP A 69 24.81 13.61 -12.47
N ILE A 70 25.61 12.54 -12.54
CA ILE A 70 25.13 11.15 -12.49
C ILE A 70 24.39 10.88 -11.18
N VAL A 71 24.99 11.24 -10.04
CA VAL A 71 24.36 11.04 -8.72
C VAL A 71 23.08 11.87 -8.60
N TRP A 72 23.09 13.12 -9.04
CA TRP A 72 21.94 14.01 -9.01
C TRP A 72 20.77 13.47 -9.84
N ALA A 73 21.04 13.02 -11.07
CA ALA A 73 20.03 12.42 -11.93
C ALA A 73 19.48 11.11 -11.35
N ALA A 74 20.36 10.18 -10.95
CA ALA A 74 19.95 8.87 -10.43
C ALA A 74 19.15 8.99 -9.13
N THR A 75 19.54 9.90 -8.23
CA THR A 75 18.83 10.12 -6.97
C THR A 75 17.50 10.83 -7.18
N GLY A 76 17.42 11.77 -8.12
CA GLY A 76 16.16 12.39 -8.53
C GLY A 76 15.16 11.37 -9.10
N GLU A 77 15.59 10.59 -10.10
CA GLU A 77 14.77 9.55 -10.72
C GLU A 77 14.33 8.48 -9.70
N THR A 78 15.25 8.02 -8.85
CA THR A 78 14.92 7.02 -7.82
C THR A 78 13.91 7.57 -6.81
N GLY A 79 14.09 8.81 -6.35
CA GLY A 79 13.16 9.46 -5.42
C GLY A 79 11.77 9.62 -6.02
N GLU A 80 11.68 10.07 -7.27
CA GLU A 80 10.42 10.22 -8.00
C GLU A 80 9.72 8.86 -8.19
N ASN A 81 10.45 7.82 -8.59
CA ASN A 81 9.92 6.46 -8.73
C ASN A 81 9.38 5.90 -7.40
N LEU A 82 10.06 6.14 -6.29
CA LEU A 82 9.62 5.69 -4.96
C LEU A 82 8.33 6.41 -4.53
N TRP A 83 8.22 7.70 -4.82
CA TRP A 83 7.02 8.49 -4.54
C TRP A 83 5.83 8.08 -5.41
N GLU A 84 6.05 7.81 -6.70
CA GLU A 84 4.98 7.30 -7.57
C GLU A 84 4.54 5.89 -7.15
N LEU A 85 5.49 5.03 -6.79
CA LEU A 85 5.20 3.69 -6.28
C LEU A 85 4.36 3.75 -4.99
N SER A 86 4.66 4.70 -4.10
CA SER A 86 3.93 4.86 -2.85
C SER A 86 2.46 5.23 -3.10
N GLN A 87 2.21 6.19 -4.01
CA GLN A 87 0.87 6.57 -4.43
C GLN A 87 0.12 5.44 -5.13
N GLY A 88 0.80 4.74 -6.05
CA GLY A 88 0.23 3.61 -6.76
C GLY A 88 -0.17 2.47 -5.82
N LEU A 89 0.69 2.17 -4.85
CA LEU A 89 0.42 1.15 -3.83
C LEU A 89 -0.74 1.55 -2.92
N GLU A 90 -0.80 2.79 -2.44
CA GLU A 90 -1.92 3.26 -1.64
C GLU A 90 -3.26 3.19 -2.41
N ALA A 91 -3.26 3.62 -3.67
CA ALA A 91 -4.44 3.55 -4.52
C ALA A 91 -4.90 2.09 -4.73
N ALA A 92 -3.97 1.16 -4.96
CA ALA A 92 -4.28 -0.25 -5.11
C ALA A 92 -4.84 -0.87 -3.82
N LEU A 93 -4.26 -0.55 -2.67
CA LEU A 93 -4.74 -1.01 -1.36
C LEU A 93 -6.15 -0.50 -1.06
N ASN A 94 -6.44 0.76 -1.35
CA ASN A 94 -7.76 1.34 -1.13
C ASN A 94 -8.83 0.65 -2.00
N ARG A 95 -8.50 0.32 -3.26
CA ARG A 95 -9.40 -0.45 -4.13
C ARG A 95 -9.64 -1.85 -3.60
N PHE A 96 -8.57 -2.57 -3.23
CA PHE A 96 -8.68 -3.91 -2.66
C PHE A 96 -9.60 -3.94 -1.44
N VAL A 97 -9.39 -3.03 -0.48
CA VAL A 97 -10.21 -2.96 0.74
C VAL A 97 -11.66 -2.63 0.42
N HIS A 98 -11.91 -1.75 -0.56
CA HIS A 98 -13.27 -1.44 -1.00
C HIS A 98 -13.97 -2.67 -1.60
N GLU A 99 -13.30 -3.37 -2.53
CA GLU A 99 -13.82 -4.57 -3.17
C GLU A 99 -14.08 -5.70 -2.16
N ASP A 100 -13.17 -5.92 -1.21
CA ASP A 100 -13.34 -6.92 -0.15
C ASP A 100 -14.54 -6.60 0.76
N THR A 101 -14.75 -5.32 1.08
CA THR A 101 -15.90 -4.87 1.88
C THR A 101 -17.22 -5.09 1.13
N VAL A 102 -17.25 -4.82 -0.18
CA VAL A 102 -18.42 -5.05 -1.02
C VAL A 102 -18.73 -6.54 -1.11
N ALA A 103 -17.73 -7.38 -1.39
CA ALA A 103 -17.90 -8.82 -1.44
C ALA A 103 -18.42 -9.39 -0.11
N GLY A 104 -17.88 -8.91 1.02
CA GLY A 104 -18.38 -9.28 2.35
C GLY A 104 -19.86 -8.93 2.56
N ALA A 105 -20.29 -7.74 2.12
CA ALA A 105 -21.68 -7.32 2.20
C ALA A 105 -22.60 -8.20 1.33
N GLU A 106 -22.19 -8.53 0.10
CA GLU A 106 -22.93 -9.42 -0.80
C GLU A 106 -23.08 -10.84 -0.21
N MET A 107 -22.02 -11.38 0.40
CA MET A 107 -22.06 -12.69 1.06
C MET A 107 -23.03 -12.70 2.25
N LEU A 108 -23.08 -11.61 3.03
CA LEU A 108 -24.03 -11.46 4.14
C LEU A 108 -25.47 -11.38 3.63
N GLU A 109 -25.73 -10.63 2.56
CA GLU A 109 -27.07 -10.54 1.97
C GLU A 109 -27.56 -11.91 1.45
N VAL A 110 -26.69 -12.67 0.78
CA VAL A 110 -27.02 -14.02 0.30
C VAL A 110 -27.30 -14.96 1.48
N ARG A 111 -26.49 -14.90 2.54
CA ARG A 111 -26.71 -15.68 3.76
C ARG A 111 -28.06 -15.36 4.38
N ASP A 112 -28.39 -14.07 4.54
CA ASP A 112 -29.62 -13.63 5.18
C ASP A 112 -30.85 -14.04 4.36
N ARG A 113 -30.75 -14.03 3.03
CA ARG A 113 -31.78 -14.58 2.13
C ARG A 113 -31.98 -16.07 2.32
N MET A 114 -30.90 -16.86 2.36
CA MET A 114 -30.99 -18.31 2.60
C MET A 114 -31.54 -18.66 3.99
N GLN A 115 -31.20 -17.88 5.02
CA GLN A 115 -31.73 -18.06 6.38
C GLN A 115 -33.21 -17.66 6.47
N GLY A 116 -33.62 -16.60 5.76
CA GLY A 116 -35.03 -16.22 5.63
C GLY A 116 -35.87 -17.32 4.99
N ASP A 117 -35.40 -17.92 3.88
CA ASP A 117 -36.08 -19.01 3.19
C ASP A 117 -36.20 -20.29 4.05
N THR A 118 -35.18 -20.61 4.86
CA THR A 118 -35.24 -21.75 5.79
C THR A 118 -36.17 -21.52 6.98
N SER A 119 -36.44 -20.27 7.35
CA SER A 119 -37.42 -19.95 8.41
C SER A 119 -38.87 -20.10 7.94
N GLN A 120 -39.19 -19.81 6.67
CA GLN A 120 -40.53 -20.03 6.10
C GLN A 120 -40.79 -21.51 5.75
N ALA A 121 -39.76 -22.26 5.36
CA ALA A 121 -39.91 -23.68 5.00
C ALA A 121 -40.13 -24.63 6.19
N ASN A 122 -39.95 -24.18 7.44
CA ASN A 122 -40.14 -25.02 8.64
C ASN A 122 -41.53 -24.91 9.29
N ASP A 123 -42.42 -24.04 8.80
CA ASP A 123 -43.77 -23.89 9.35
C ASP A 123 -44.77 -24.94 8.82
N GLU A 124 -44.42 -25.72 7.80
CA GLU A 124 -45.32 -26.76 7.28
C GLU A 124 -45.38 -28.03 8.15
N TRP A 125 -44.39 -28.23 9.05
CA TRP A 125 -44.29 -29.42 9.92
C TRP A 125 -44.60 -29.15 11.41
N THR A 126 -44.77 -27.89 11.82
CA THR A 126 -45.05 -27.48 13.21
C THR A 126 -46.51 -27.11 13.46
N VAL A 127 -47.36 -27.05 12.41
CA VAL A 127 -48.81 -26.95 12.58
C VAL A 127 -49.32 -28.27 13.17
N GLY A 128 -49.76 -28.20 14.42
CA GLY A 128 -50.11 -29.34 15.25
C GLY A 128 -51.01 -30.37 14.54
N TYR A 129 -50.65 -31.64 14.70
CA TYR A 129 -51.59 -32.74 14.62
C TYR A 129 -52.65 -32.54 15.72
N ASP A 130 -53.68 -31.76 15.41
CA ASP A 130 -54.89 -31.71 16.21
C ASP A 130 -55.71 -32.99 15.99
N GLY A 131 -56.38 -33.43 17.05
CA GLY A 131 -56.75 -34.81 17.32
C GLY A 131 -57.55 -35.55 16.24
N GLY A 132 -57.00 -36.69 15.78
CA GLY A 132 -57.76 -37.75 15.13
C GLY A 132 -57.98 -38.93 16.08
N SER A 133 -59.20 -39.08 16.60
CA SER A 133 -59.62 -40.25 17.38
C SER A 133 -59.43 -41.54 16.57
N TYR A 134 -58.69 -42.51 17.11
CA TYR A 134 -58.67 -43.87 16.55
C TYR A 134 -59.97 -44.60 16.92
N PRO A 135 -60.72 -45.17 15.96
CA PRO A 135 -61.82 -46.06 16.28
C PRO A 135 -61.28 -47.37 16.84
N ARG A 136 -61.98 -47.91 17.85
CA ARG A 136 -61.65 -49.15 18.57
C ARG A 136 -61.63 -50.38 17.67
#